data_AF-A0A832C2K6-F1
#
_entry.id   AF-A0A832C2K6-F1
#
_cell.length_a   1.000
_cell.length_b   1.000
_cell.length_c   1.000
_cell.angle_alpha   90.00
_cell.angle_beta   90.00
_cell.angle_gamma   90.00
#
_symmetry.space_group_name_H-M   'P 1'
#
loop_
_entity.id
_entity.type
_entity.pdbx_description
1 polymer ?
#
loop_
_entity_poly.entity_id
_entity_poly.type
_entity_poly.pdbx_seq_one_letter_code
_entity_poly.pdbx_strand_id
1 'polypeptide(L)'
;MIECFYRTANLPPNFNKTQALANGIYVALVTTFAGLLVAIPSSVIAHYFEGRIQALFRELDEVLLGLLPQLEKYEGKLRLHRQGAVDAGDADGQASQPAAPVPAAKKD
;
A
#
# COMPACT_ATOMS: atom_id res chain seq x y z
N MET A 1 -9.58 31.62 -22.83
CA MET A 1 -10.15 31.70 -24.18
C MET A 1 -11.64 32.02 -24.20
N ILE A 2 -12.52 31.21 -23.58
CA ILE A 2 -13.98 31.44 -23.59
C ILE A 2 -14.36 32.85 -23.12
N GLU A 3 -13.76 33.30 -22.02
CA GLU A 3 -14.04 34.63 -21.45
C GLU A 3 -13.70 35.78 -22.41
N CYS A 4 -12.58 35.71 -23.15
CA CYS A 4 -12.22 36.79 -24.08
C CYS A 4 -13.16 36.85 -25.30
N PHE A 5 -13.63 35.69 -25.79
CA PHE A 5 -14.60 35.65 -26.87
C PHE A 5 -15.96 36.17 -26.41
N TYR A 6 -16.40 35.78 -25.21
CA TYR A 6 -17.62 36.30 -24.59
C TYR A 6 -17.57 37.83 -24.44
N ARG A 7 -16.47 38.37 -23.89
CA ARG A 7 -16.28 39.82 -23.73
C ARG A 7 -16.22 40.56 -25.07
N THR A 8 -15.60 39.97 -26.09
CA THR A 8 -15.49 40.59 -27.42
C THR A 8 -16.84 40.58 -28.17
N ALA A 9 -17.65 39.52 -27.98
CA ALA A 9 -18.97 39.40 -28.58
C ALA A 9 -19.99 40.41 -28.02
N ASN A 10 -19.90 40.70 -26.73
CA ASN A 10 -20.80 41.63 -26.04
C ASN A 10 -20.30 43.10 -26.08
N LEU A 11 -19.22 43.38 -26.82
CA LEU A 11 -18.63 44.72 -26.89
C LEU A 11 -19.43 45.62 -27.86
N PRO A 12 -19.72 46.89 -27.49
CA PRO A 12 -20.44 47.81 -28.37
C PRO A 12 -19.70 48.03 -29.70
N PRO A 13 -20.43 48.33 -30.80
CA PRO A 13 -19.86 48.39 -32.15
C PRO A 13 -18.81 49.51 -32.37
N ASN A 14 -18.73 50.50 -31.48
CA ASN A 14 -17.73 51.57 -31.49
C ASN A 14 -16.43 51.23 -30.73
N PHE A 15 -16.29 50.01 -30.19
CA PHE A 15 -15.06 49.57 -29.51
C PHE A 15 -14.13 48.75 -30.40
N ASN A 16 -12.82 48.79 -30.08
CA ASN A 16 -11.79 48.03 -30.78
C ASN A 16 -11.78 46.54 -30.34
N LYS A 17 -12.59 45.73 -31.00
CA LYS A 17 -12.72 44.28 -30.76
C LYS A 17 -11.41 43.52 -31.00
N THR A 18 -10.61 43.94 -31.96
CA THR A 18 -9.33 43.30 -32.31
C THR A 18 -8.33 43.39 -31.16
N GLN A 19 -8.23 44.55 -30.51
CA GLN A 19 -7.34 44.75 -29.37
C GLN A 19 -7.80 43.96 -28.14
N ALA A 20 -9.11 43.92 -27.87
CA ALA A 20 -9.67 43.14 -26.76
C ALA A 20 -9.40 41.64 -26.93
N LEU A 21 -9.57 41.12 -28.16
CA LEU A 21 -9.30 39.71 -28.47
C LEU A 21 -7.81 39.37 -28.34
N ALA A 22 -6.92 40.21 -28.89
CA ALA A 22 -5.48 40.00 -28.83
C ALA A 22 -4.96 39.89 -27.39
N ASN A 23 -5.44 40.77 -26.50
CA ASN A 23 -5.10 40.72 -25.07
C ASN A 23 -5.58 39.41 -24.42
N GLY A 24 -6.80 38.95 -24.74
CA GLY A 24 -7.33 37.72 -24.20
C GLY A 24 -6.57 36.46 -24.63
N ILE A 25 -6.12 36.43 -25.88
CA ILE A 25 -5.27 35.35 -26.41
C ILE A 25 -3.90 35.39 -25.71
N TYR A 26 -3.30 36.57 -25.56
CA TYR A 26 -2.02 36.73 -24.86
C TYR A 26 -2.09 36.17 -23.44
N VAL A 27 -3.09 36.56 -22.66
CA VAL A 27 -3.25 36.08 -21.27
C VAL A 27 -3.42 34.55 -21.24
N ALA A 28 -4.23 33.99 -22.14
CA ALA A 28 -4.42 32.54 -22.20
C ALA A 28 -3.12 31.79 -22.49
N LEU A 29 -2.30 32.27 -23.44
CA LEU A 29 -1.01 31.68 -23.77
C LEU A 29 -0.01 31.78 -22.60
N VAL A 30 0.03 32.92 -21.92
CA VAL A 30 0.91 33.12 -20.76
C VAL A 30 0.52 32.19 -19.62
N THR A 31 -0.77 31.99 -19.36
CA THR A 31 -1.22 31.04 -18.33
C THR A 31 -0.85 29.59 -18.69
N THR A 32 -0.94 29.19 -19.96
CA THR A 32 -0.46 27.86 -20.39
C THR A 32 1.04 27.72 -20.21
N PHE A 33 1.80 28.74 -20.59
CA PHE A 33 3.26 28.76 -20.37
C PHE A 33 3.61 28.69 -18.88
N ALA A 34 2.92 29.46 -18.03
CA ALA A 34 3.12 29.44 -16.59
C ALA A 34 2.82 28.06 -15.99
N GLY A 35 1.77 27.38 -16.47
CA GLY A 35 1.46 26.00 -16.09
C GLY A 35 2.61 25.05 -16.43
N LEU A 36 3.18 25.15 -17.63
CA LEU A 36 4.35 24.33 -18.04
C LEU A 36 5.60 24.65 -17.21
N LEU A 37 5.83 25.92 -16.90
CA LEU A 37 6.95 26.36 -16.07
C LEU A 37 6.89 25.76 -14.67
N VAL A 38 5.69 25.65 -14.08
CA VAL A 38 5.50 25.02 -12.76
C VAL A 38 5.47 23.48 -12.85
N ALA A 39 4.99 22.90 -13.96
CA ALA A 39 4.86 21.46 -14.11
C ALA A 39 6.22 20.72 -14.12
N ILE A 40 7.22 21.25 -14.82
CA ILE A 40 8.53 20.59 -14.95
C ILE A 40 9.23 20.46 -13.59
N PRO A 41 9.41 21.53 -12.78
CA PRO A 41 10.01 21.43 -11.45
C PRO A 41 9.24 20.47 -10.53
N SER A 42 7.92 20.51 -10.59
CA SER A 42 7.07 19.60 -9.81
C SER A 42 7.34 18.13 -10.14
N SER A 43 7.45 17.80 -11.44
CA SER A 43 7.80 16.44 -11.90
C SER A 43 9.20 16.02 -11.46
N VAL A 44 10.19 16.91 -11.52
CA VAL A 44 11.56 16.61 -11.04
C VAL A 44 11.56 16.28 -9.54
N ILE A 45 10.84 17.06 -8.73
CA ILE A 45 10.73 16.84 -7.29
C ILE A 45 10.01 15.52 -7.00
N ALA A 46 8.96 15.19 -7.75
CA ALA A 46 8.26 13.92 -7.61
C ALA A 46 9.20 12.73 -7.85
N HIS A 47 10.02 12.76 -8.91
CA HIS A 47 11.00 11.72 -9.19
C HIS A 47 12.11 11.64 -8.13
N TYR A 48 12.51 12.77 -7.53
CA TYR A 48 13.45 12.76 -6.41
C TYR A 48 12.87 12.03 -5.19
N PHE A 49 11.62 12.30 -4.83
CA PHE A 49 10.97 11.61 -3.72
C PHE A 49 10.74 10.13 -4.02
N GLU A 50 10.40 9.78 -5.24
CA GLU A 50 10.27 8.38 -5.66
C GLU A 50 11.59 7.62 -5.46
N GLY A 51 12.72 8.18 -5.89
CA GLY A 51 14.04 7.57 -5.67
C GLY A 51 14.40 7.43 -4.18
N ARG A 52 14.05 8.43 -3.36
CA ARG A 52 14.22 8.34 -1.90
C ARG A 52 13.37 7.23 -1.30
N ILE A 53 12.10 7.14 -1.66
CA ILE A 53 11.19 6.10 -1.16
C ILE A 53 11.73 4.72 -1.53
N GLN A 54 12.13 4.52 -2.78
CA GLN A 54 12.71 3.25 -3.22
C GLN A 54 13.97 2.86 -2.43
N ALA A 55 14.83 3.82 -2.10
CA ALA A 55 16.00 3.57 -1.27
C ALA A 55 15.62 3.14 0.15
N LEU A 56 14.64 3.80 0.77
CA LEU A 56 14.14 3.44 2.09
C LEU A 56 13.50 2.04 2.11
N PHE A 57 12.76 1.69 1.05
CA PHE A 57 12.19 0.34 0.91
C PHE A 57 13.27 -0.73 0.83
N ARG A 58 14.37 -0.47 0.11
CA ARG A 58 15.50 -1.41 0.07
C ARG A 58 16.15 -1.61 1.44
N GLU A 59 16.31 -0.53 2.20
CA GLU A 59 16.85 -0.61 3.57
C GLU A 59 15.90 -1.39 4.50
N LEU A 60 14.59 -1.14 4.37
CA LEU A 60 13.57 -1.91 5.09
C LEU A 60 13.67 -3.40 4.75
N ASP A 61 13.72 -3.74 3.46
CA ASP A 61 13.79 -5.14 3.00
C ASP A 61 15.05 -5.84 3.54
N GLU A 62 16.19 -5.14 3.59
CA GLU A 62 17.44 -5.67 4.15
C GLU A 62 17.32 -5.95 5.65
N VAL A 63 16.74 -5.03 6.42
CA VAL A 63 16.45 -5.23 7.84
C VAL A 63 15.48 -6.41 8.03
N LEU A 64 14.44 -6.48 7.21
CA LEU A 64 13.42 -7.51 7.31
C LEU A 64 13.99 -8.90 7.00
N LEU A 65 14.84 -9.02 5.99
CA LEU A 65 15.60 -10.24 5.68
C LEU A 65 16.53 -10.64 6.82
N GLY A 66 17.13 -9.68 7.52
CA GLY A 66 17.96 -9.95 8.71
C GLY A 66 17.14 -10.46 9.91
N LEU A 67 15.91 -9.96 10.08
CA LEU A 67 15.01 -10.32 11.17
C LEU A 67 14.23 -11.62 10.92
N LEU A 68 13.89 -11.92 9.66
CA LEU A 68 13.15 -13.12 9.26
C LEU A 68 13.71 -14.44 9.86
N PRO A 69 15.02 -14.75 9.74
CA PRO A 69 15.58 -15.99 10.29
C PRO A 69 15.62 -16.00 11.82
N GLN A 70 15.61 -14.83 12.46
CA GLN A 70 15.48 -14.76 13.92
C GLN A 70 14.04 -15.06 14.33
N LEU A 71 13.07 -14.49 13.62
CA LEU A 71 11.66 -14.69 13.90
C LEU A 71 11.23 -16.16 13.70
N GLU A 72 11.72 -16.84 12.67
CA GLU A 72 11.49 -18.29 12.48
C GLU A 72 11.95 -19.14 13.67
N LYS A 73 13.08 -18.78 14.31
CA LYS A 73 13.57 -19.46 15.53
C LYS A 73 12.62 -19.25 16.71
N TYR A 74 11.95 -18.10 16.79
CA TYR A 74 10.95 -17.84 17.83
C TYR A 74 9.59 -18.47 17.50
N GLU A 75 9.17 -18.51 16.23
CA GLU A 75 7.98 -19.23 15.80
C GLU A 75 8.08 -20.74 16.06
N GLY A 76 9.25 -21.35 15.84
CA GLY A 76 9.48 -22.75 16.19
C GLY A 76 9.27 -23.03 17.68
N LYS A 77 9.66 -22.09 18.56
CA LYS A 77 9.39 -22.17 20.01
C LYS A 77 7.93 -21.93 20.36
N LEU A 78 7.23 -21.04 19.63
CA LEU A 78 5.81 -20.79 19.83
C LEU A 78 4.94 -21.99 19.40
N ARG A 79 5.33 -22.67 18.31
CA ARG A 79 4.72 -23.92 17.87
C ARG A 79 4.94 -25.04 18.89
N LEU A 80 6.15 -25.21 19.41
CA LEU A 80 6.42 -26.20 20.48
C LEU A 80 5.66 -25.89 21.77
N HIS A 81 5.53 -24.62 22.17
CA HIS A 81 4.78 -24.26 23.37
C HIS A 81 3.26 -24.42 23.19
N ARG A 82 2.74 -24.15 21.99
CA ARG A 82 1.33 -24.42 21.66
C ARG A 82 1.07 -25.92 21.57
N GLN A 83 1.91 -26.68 20.87
CA GLN A 83 1.76 -28.12 20.66
C GLN A 83 1.97 -28.91 21.96
N GLY A 84 2.93 -28.52 22.79
CA GLY A 84 3.10 -29.05 24.16
C GLY A 84 1.96 -28.67 25.11
N ALA A 85 1.24 -27.57 24.87
CA ALA A 85 0.03 -27.24 25.61
C ALA A 85 -1.21 -28.02 25.11
N VAL A 86 -1.20 -28.53 23.87
CA VAL A 86 -2.26 -29.44 23.38
C VAL A 86 -1.97 -30.90 23.80
N ASP A 87 -0.71 -31.35 23.72
CA ASP A 87 -0.31 -32.69 24.19
C ASP A 87 -0.33 -32.83 25.73
N ALA A 88 -0.08 -31.75 26.49
CA ALA A 88 -0.28 -31.76 27.95
C ALA A 88 -1.75 -31.73 28.37
N GLY A 89 -2.68 -31.48 27.43
CA GLY A 89 -4.13 -31.53 27.66
C GLY A 89 -4.74 -32.92 27.44
N ASP A 90 -4.04 -33.82 26.75
CA ASP A 90 -4.55 -35.17 26.43
C ASP A 90 -3.89 -36.31 27.24
N ALA A 91 -2.92 -35.99 28.11
CA ALA A 91 -2.23 -36.99 28.94
C ALA A 91 -2.94 -37.33 30.27
N ASP A 92 -4.07 -36.68 30.60
CA ASP A 92 -4.81 -36.88 31.87
C ASP A 92 -6.14 -37.67 31.71
N GLY A 93 -6.32 -38.37 30.58
CA GLY A 93 -7.64 -38.89 30.16
C GLY A 93 -7.78 -40.40 29.96
N GLN A 94 -6.82 -41.26 30.33
CA GLN A 94 -6.99 -42.71 30.10
C GLN A 94 -6.36 -43.61 31.17
N ALA A 95 -6.95 -43.58 32.36
CA ALA A 95 -6.84 -44.69 33.31
C ALA A 95 -8.19 -44.90 34.02
N SER A 96 -8.90 -45.96 33.61
CA SER A 96 -9.75 -46.86 34.43
C SER A 96 -11.10 -47.17 33.79
N GLN A 97 -11.23 -48.38 33.25
CA GLN A 97 -12.50 -49.12 33.27
C GLN A 97 -12.20 -50.55 33.75
N PRO A 98 -12.94 -51.09 34.75
CA PRO A 98 -12.51 -52.27 35.51
C PRO A 98 -12.93 -53.62 34.87
N ALA A 99 -12.17 -54.66 35.19
CA ALA A 99 -12.38 -56.10 34.90
C ALA A 99 -13.74 -56.63 35.44
N ALA A 100 -14.39 -57.73 35.04
CA ALA A 100 -14.06 -59.07 34.49
C ALA A 100 -15.41 -59.73 34.01
N PRO A 101 -15.58 -61.05 33.65
CA PRO A 101 -14.67 -62.20 33.67
C PRO A 101 -14.63 -63.09 32.40
N VAL A 102 -13.65 -64.00 32.40
CA VAL A 102 -13.34 -65.05 31.42
C VAL A 102 -14.33 -66.22 31.47
N PRO A 103 -14.61 -66.90 30.35
CA PRO A 103 -14.82 -68.34 30.36
C PRO A 103 -13.66 -69.06 29.66
N ALA A 104 -13.08 -69.99 30.40
CA ALA A 104 -12.15 -71.00 29.91
C ALA A 104 -12.90 -72.08 29.12
N ALA A 105 -12.39 -72.46 27.95
CA ALA A 105 -12.51 -73.82 27.45
C ALA A 105 -11.36 -74.11 26.48
N LYS A 106 -10.49 -75.01 26.92
CA LYS A 106 -9.33 -75.57 26.23
C LYS A 106 -9.73 -76.96 25.67
N LYS A 107 -8.93 -77.44 24.69
CA LYS A 107 -8.77 -78.82 24.19
C LYS A 107 -9.84 -79.28 23.19
N ASP A 108 -9.55 -79.96 22.08
CA ASP A 108 -8.36 -80.64 21.54
C ASP A 108 -8.40 -80.52 20.00
#